data_AF-A0A940AFX1-F1
#
_entry.id   AF-A0A940AFX1-F1
#
_cell.length_a   1.000
_cell.length_b   1.000
_cell.length_c   1.000
_cell.angle_alpha   90.00
_cell.angle_beta   90.00
_cell.angle_gamma   90.00
#
_symmetry.space_group_name_H-M   'P 1'
#
loop_
_entity.id
_entity.type
_entity.pdbx_description
1 polymer ?
#
loop_
_entity_poly.entity_id
_entity_poly.type
_entity_poly.pdbx_seq_one_letter_code
_entity_poly.pdbx_strand_id
1 'polypeptide(L)'
;HSERAAVRRFLKVLVPAGLDGIEAFYPAFTERQTAMLQEMAQEFQILRSGGTDYHGAIHPGIQLGTGLGTLHVPDELLPAMQQKLADRP
;
A
#
# COMPACT_ATOMS: atom_id res chain seq x y z
N HIS A 1 -6.81 11.06 13.68
CA HIS A 1 -5.60 11.26 14.52
C HIS A 1 -5.06 9.95 15.09
N SER A 2 -5.90 8.96 15.45
CA SER A 2 -5.46 7.64 15.97
C SER A 2 -4.78 6.76 14.91
N GLU A 3 -5.33 6.64 13.70
CA GLU A 3 -4.79 5.76 12.65
C GLU A 3 -3.36 6.14 12.23
N ARG A 4 -3.12 7.42 11.92
CA ARG A 4 -1.78 7.92 11.54
C ARG A 4 -0.73 7.61 12.61
N ALA A 5 -1.08 7.81 13.88
CA ALA A 5 -0.19 7.51 15.00
C ALA A 5 0.08 6.00 15.12
N ALA A 6 -0.94 5.16 14.91
CA ALA A 6 -0.81 3.71 14.93
C ALA A 6 0.09 3.21 13.79
N VAL A 7 -0.16 3.63 12.54
CA VAL A 7 0.67 3.28 11.37
C VAL A 7 2.12 3.70 11.62
N ARG A 8 2.35 4.94 12.06
CA ARG A 8 3.69 5.44 12.38
C ARG A 8 4.39 4.59 13.43
N ARG A 9 3.68 4.14 14.47
CA ARG A 9 4.24 3.25 15.49
C ARG A 9 4.67 1.91 14.89
N PHE A 10 3.85 1.32 14.02
CA PHE A 10 4.24 0.09 13.32
C PHE A 10 5.44 0.30 12.41
N LEU A 11 5.47 1.37 11.61
CA LEU A 11 6.58 1.65 10.69
C LEU A 11 7.91 1.87 11.45
N LYS A 12 7.88 2.54 12.61
CA LYS A 12 9.08 2.69 13.46
C LYS A 12 9.68 1.37 13.93
N VAL A 13 8.89 0.29 13.99
CA VAL A 13 9.35 -1.05 14.41
C VAL A 13 9.69 -1.92 13.20
N LEU A 14 8.85 -1.89 12.17
CA LEU A 14 8.94 -2.81 11.03
C LEU A 14 9.96 -2.36 9.98
N VAL A 15 10.12 -1.05 9.74
CA VAL A 15 11.10 -0.56 8.76
C VAL A 15 12.53 -0.95 9.16
N PRO A 16 12.99 -0.76 10.41
CA PRO A 16 14.30 -1.27 10.85
C PRO A 16 14.40 -2.80 10.83
N ALA A 17 13.27 -3.52 10.89
CA ALA A 17 13.21 -4.97 10.79
C ALA A 17 13.20 -5.50 9.34
N GLY A 18 13.29 -4.61 8.34
CA GLY A 18 13.38 -4.98 6.92
C GLY A 18 12.07 -4.88 6.14
N LEU A 19 11.06 -4.14 6.63
CA LEU A 19 9.86 -3.86 5.85
C LEU A 19 10.20 -2.96 4.65
N ASP A 20 9.94 -3.47 3.44
CA ASP A 20 10.26 -2.76 2.19
C ASP A 20 9.15 -1.83 1.68
N GLY A 21 7.90 -2.04 2.08
CA GLY A 21 6.77 -1.30 1.54
C GLY A 21 5.47 -1.43 2.33
N ILE A 22 4.49 -0.61 1.96
CA ILE A 22 3.15 -0.58 2.54
C ILE A 22 2.09 -0.46 1.45
N GLU A 23 0.95 -1.10 1.64
CA GLU A 23 -0.20 -0.95 0.76
C GLU A 23 -0.87 0.41 0.98
N ALA A 24 -0.85 1.25 -0.05
CA ALA A 24 -1.45 2.59 -0.03
C ALA A 24 -2.73 2.67 -0.87
N PHE A 25 -2.92 1.74 -1.82
CA PHE A 25 -4.08 1.71 -2.72
C PHE A 25 -4.87 0.43 -2.47
N TYR A 26 -5.98 0.55 -1.74
CA TYR A 26 -6.87 -0.56 -1.40
C TYR A 26 -8.33 -0.12 -1.58
N PRO A 27 -9.24 -0.95 -2.14
CA PRO A 27 -10.59 -0.53 -2.50
C PRO A 27 -11.41 0.08 -1.37
N ALA A 28 -11.21 -0.36 -0.12
CA ALA A 28 -11.97 0.17 1.02
C ALA A 28 -11.34 1.40 1.67
N PHE A 29 -10.17 1.87 1.19
CA PHE A 29 -9.56 3.09 1.71
C PHE A 29 -10.25 4.32 1.13
N THR A 30 -10.51 5.27 2.01
CA THR A 30 -10.86 6.63 1.62
C THR A 30 -9.66 7.30 0.93
N GLU A 31 -9.91 8.34 0.14
CA GLU A 31 -8.84 9.17 -0.44
C GLU A 31 -7.89 9.71 0.63
N ARG A 32 -8.43 10.07 1.80
CA ARG A 32 -7.65 10.54 2.95
C ARG A 32 -6.71 9.46 3.50
N GLN A 33 -7.18 8.21 3.61
CA GLN A 33 -6.34 7.10 4.07
C GLN A 33 -5.26 6.79 3.05
N THR A 34 -5.61 6.77 1.77
CA THR A 34 -4.66 6.59 0.66
C THR A 34 -3.58 7.68 0.68
N ALA A 35 -3.96 8.96 0.78
CA ALA A 35 -3.01 10.06 0.89
C ALA A 35 -2.12 9.96 2.13
N MET A 36 -2.71 9.64 3.29
CA MET A 36 -1.96 9.45 4.53
C MET A 36 -0.90 8.34 4.41
N LEU A 37 -1.23 7.21 3.80
CA LEU A 37 -0.31 6.08 3.64
C LEU A 37 0.79 6.40 2.61
N GLN A 38 0.46 7.13 1.54
CA GLN A 38 1.47 7.63 0.60
C GLN A 38 2.46 8.58 1.28
N GLU A 39 1.97 9.54 2.08
CA GLU A 39 2.83 10.44 2.86
C GLU A 39 3.73 9.68 3.85
N MET A 40 3.19 8.68 4.56
CA MET A 40 3.98 7.86 5.48
C MET A 40 5.03 7.02 4.74
N ALA A 41 4.69 6.44 3.57
CA ALA A 41 5.64 5.68 2.77
C ALA A 41 6.83 6.55 2.33
N GLN A 42 6.54 7.79 1.90
CA GLN A 42 7.56 8.77 1.55
C GLN A 42 8.43 9.15 2.76
N GLU A 43 7.81 9.43 3.91
CA GLU A 43 8.52 9.82 5.13
C GLU A 43 9.47 8.72 5.64
N PHE A 44 9.04 7.47 5.57
CA PHE A 44 9.81 6.31 6.01
C PHE A 44 10.70 5.72 4.91
N GLN A 45 10.70 6.32 3.71
CA GLN A 45 11.47 5.88 2.55
C GLN A 45 11.25 4.40 2.17
N ILE A 46 9.98 3.96 2.25
CA ILE A 46 9.55 2.62 1.84
C ILE A 46 8.66 2.69 0.59
N LEU A 47 8.55 1.56 -0.10
CA LEU A 47 7.75 1.42 -1.31
C LEU A 47 6.25 1.51 -1.01
N ARG A 48 5.47 1.88 -2.03
CA ARG A 48 4.01 1.85 -2.02
C ARG A 48 3.54 0.65 -2.83
N SER A 49 2.50 -0.05 -2.40
CA SER A 49 1.82 -1.10 -3.17
C SER A 49 0.31 -0.87 -3.23
N GLY A 50 -0.38 -1.70 -4.02
CA GLY A 50 -1.83 -1.70 -4.12
C GLY A 50 -2.37 -2.98 -4.72
N GLY A 51 -3.62 -3.30 -4.40
CA GLY A 51 -4.30 -4.47 -4.91
C GLY A 51 -5.79 -4.44 -4.61
N THR A 52 -6.58 -5.18 -5.39
CA THR A 52 -8.03 -5.28 -5.15
C THR A 52 -8.36 -6.21 -4.00
N ASP A 53 -7.45 -7.10 -3.64
CA ASP A 53 -7.67 -8.21 -2.71
C ASP A 53 -8.89 -9.07 -3.12
N TYR A 54 -8.97 -9.37 -4.41
CA TYR A 54 -10.09 -10.09 -5.00
C TYR A 54 -10.07 -11.57 -4.60
N HIS A 55 -11.18 -12.03 -4.01
CA HIS A 55 -11.38 -13.41 -3.55
C HIS A 55 -12.65 -14.06 -4.12
N GLY A 56 -13.14 -13.59 -5.26
CA GLY A 56 -14.33 -14.14 -5.91
C GLY A 56 -15.60 -14.01 -5.05
N ALA A 57 -16.33 -15.11 -4.90
CA ALA A 57 -17.61 -15.13 -4.19
C ALA A 57 -17.51 -14.75 -2.70
N ILE A 58 -16.32 -14.77 -2.10
CA ILE A 58 -16.08 -14.34 -0.72
C ILE A 58 -16.29 -12.83 -0.57
N HIS A 59 -15.97 -12.05 -1.60
CA HIS A 59 -16.15 -10.60 -1.63
C HIS A 59 -16.88 -10.18 -2.92
N PRO A 60 -18.21 -10.40 -2.99
CA PRO A 60 -18.97 -10.23 -4.24
C PRO A 60 -18.98 -8.78 -4.76
N GLY A 61 -18.65 -7.79 -3.94
CA GLY A 61 -18.53 -6.39 -4.35
C GLY A 61 -17.16 -6.00 -4.91
N ILE A 62 -16.12 -6.81 -4.69
CA ILE A 62 -14.77 -6.55 -5.19
C ILE A 62 -14.65 -7.18 -6.57
N GLN A 63 -14.35 -6.37 -7.57
CA GLN A 63 -14.09 -6.79 -8.93
C GLN A 63 -12.59 -6.97 -9.16
N LEU A 64 -12.24 -7.96 -10.00
CA LEU A 64 -10.86 -8.19 -10.39
C LEU A 64 -10.29 -6.95 -11.10
N GLY A 65 -9.13 -6.47 -10.63
CA GLY A 65 -8.43 -5.31 -11.19
C GLY A 65 -8.97 -3.94 -10.77
N THR A 66 -10.29 -3.78 -10.56
CA THR A 66 -10.92 -2.48 -10.29
C THR A 66 -11.47 -2.29 -8.87
N GLY A 67 -11.51 -3.36 -8.06
CA GLY A 67 -11.97 -3.27 -6.68
C GLY A 67 -13.44 -2.90 -6.59
N LEU A 68 -13.77 -1.80 -5.92
CA LEU A 68 -15.14 -1.25 -5.85
C LEU A 68 -15.51 -0.38 -7.08
N GLY A 69 -14.69 -0.43 -8.15
CA GLY A 69 -14.88 0.34 -9.39
C GLY A 69 -14.07 1.64 -9.46
N THR A 70 -13.45 2.03 -8.35
CA THR A 70 -12.67 3.29 -8.24
C THR A 70 -11.19 3.04 -7.93
N LEU A 71 -10.76 1.79 -7.75
CA LEU A 71 -9.36 1.52 -7.46
C LEU A 71 -8.51 1.80 -8.70
N HIS A 72 -7.49 2.63 -8.53
CA HIS A 72 -6.43 2.85 -9.49
C HIS A 72 -5.08 2.65 -8.79
N VAL A 73 -4.39 1.56 -9.12
CA VAL A 73 -3.03 1.29 -8.65
C VAL A 73 -2.06 1.79 -9.73
N PRO A 74 -1.21 2.79 -9.45
CA PRO A 74 -0.29 3.33 -10.46
C PRO A 74 0.76 2.31 -10.93
N ASP A 75 0.96 2.19 -12.24
CA ASP A 75 1.97 1.28 -12.81
C ASP A 75 3.40 1.61 -12.38
N GLU A 76 3.68 2.88 -12.05
CA GLU A 76 4.97 3.37 -11.54
C GLU A 76 5.44 2.67 -10.25
N LEU A 77 4.52 2.01 -9.52
CA LEU A 77 4.87 1.27 -8.31
C LEU A 77 5.71 0.03 -8.63
N LEU A 78 5.45 -0.62 -9.77
CA LEU A 78 6.11 -1.88 -10.12
C LEU A 78 7.61 -1.71 -10.42
N PRO A 79 8.07 -0.74 -11.25
CA PRO A 79 9.50 -0.52 -11.46
C PRO A 79 10.28 -0.27 -10.18
N ALA A 80 9.71 0.47 -9.22
CA ALA A 80 10.37 0.73 -7.94
C ALA A 80 10.55 -0.55 -7.11
N MET A 81 9.57 -1.46 -7.12
CA MET A 81 9.68 -2.77 -6.48
C MET A 81 10.73 -3.66 -7.17
N GLN A 82 10.74 -3.67 -8.51
CA GLN A 82 11.72 -4.43 -9.29
C GLN A 82 13.15 -3.93 -9.03
N GLN A 83 13.36 -2.62 -8.98
CA GLN A 83 14.66 -2.04 -8.65
C GLN A 83 15.09 -2.42 -7.23
N LYS A 84 14.21 -2.29 -6.24
CA LYS A 84 14.50 -2.70 -4.86
C LYS A 84 14.87 -4.18 -4.74
N LEU A 85 14.23 -5.04 -5.54
CA LEU A 85 14.56 -6.47 -5.61
C LEU A 85 15.95 -6.69 -6.22
N ALA A 86 16.28 -5.98 -7.31
CA ALA A 86 17.58 -6.05 -7.97
C ALA A 86 18.73 -5.54 -7.07
N ASP A 87 18.46 -4.56 -6.20
CA ASP A 87 19.42 -3.98 -5.26
C ASP A 87 19.63 -4.83 -3.99
N ARG A 88 18.90 -5.94 -3.83
CA ARG A 88 19.10 -6.81 -2.66
C ARG A 88 20.48 -7.49 -2.76
N PRO A 89 21.24 -7.53 -1.64
CA PRO A 89 22.53 -8.21 -1.60
C PRO A 89 22.40 -9.74 -1.77
#